data_AF-A0A9E2TZQ7-F1
#
_entry.id   AF-A0A9E2TZQ7-F1
#
_cell.length_a   1.000
_cell.length_b   1.000
_cell.length_c   1.000
_cell.angle_alpha   90.00
_cell.angle_beta   90.00
_cell.angle_gamma   90.00
#
_symmetry.space_group_name_H-M   'P 1'
#
loop_
_entity.id
_entity.type
_entity.pdbx_description
1 polymer ?
#
loop_
_entity_poly.entity_id
_entity_poly.type
_entity_poly.pdbx_seq_one_letter_code
_entity_poly.pdbx_strand_id
1 'polypeptide(L)'
;MMETLQTDSIKTTYKAEILRSSRVSSYQMEEIREITLKVENPEFKCGINQCVGVLIELPGNAFHHRYYSVAKISSKKSERERFSILVKRCNYIDGFSGEEVQGIASNYLCDRKSGDEITITGPYPLPFKVPGDPYANIIMIGLGTGIVPFRGLIKHIHDTKKS
;
A
#
# COMPACT_ATOMS: atom_id res chain seq x y z
N MET A 1 -25.85 16.65 5.39
CA MET A 1 -25.17 15.86 6.44
C MET A 1 -23.83 15.44 5.87
N MET A 2 -22.81 16.29 6.07
CA MET A 2 -21.45 16.01 5.62
C MET A 2 -20.81 15.08 6.64
N GLU A 3 -20.49 13.86 6.24
CA GLU A 3 -19.75 12.92 7.08
C GLU A 3 -18.32 13.42 7.26
N THR A 4 -18.02 13.84 8.48
CA THR A 4 -16.69 14.17 8.99
C THR A 4 -15.86 12.88 9.10
N LEU A 5 -15.36 12.36 7.99
CA LEU A 5 -14.44 11.21 7.97
C LEU A 5 -12.99 11.67 7.76
N GLN A 6 -12.47 12.57 8.60
CA GLN A 6 -11.07 12.98 8.44
C GLN A 6 -10.45 13.54 9.72
N THR A 7 -10.15 12.68 10.70
CA THR A 7 -9.10 12.94 11.74
C THR A 7 -8.81 11.72 12.63
N ASP A 8 -9.71 10.75 12.76
CA ASP A 8 -9.53 9.63 13.72
C ASP A 8 -8.63 8.47 13.25
N SER A 9 -8.27 8.43 11.96
CA SER A 9 -7.62 7.27 11.34
C SER A 9 -6.08 7.23 11.44
N ILE A 10 -5.43 8.24 12.04
CA ILE A 10 -3.95 8.27 12.26
C ILE A 10 -3.60 7.91 13.72
N LYS A 11 -4.46 7.18 14.44
CA LYS A 11 -4.23 6.91 15.89
C LYS A 11 -3.08 5.95 16.19
N THR A 12 -2.64 5.14 15.22
CA THR A 12 -1.55 4.19 15.45
C THR A 12 -0.57 4.21 14.30
N THR A 13 0.64 4.66 14.61
CA THR A 13 1.78 4.69 13.71
C THR A 13 2.80 3.63 14.10
N TYR A 14 3.45 3.03 13.11
CA TYR A 14 4.52 2.07 13.28
C TYR A 14 5.73 2.49 12.46
N LYS A 15 6.93 2.16 12.96
CA LYS A 15 8.16 2.24 12.19
C LYS A 15 8.33 0.97 11.36
N ALA A 16 8.59 1.15 10.07
CA ALA A 16 8.84 0.06 9.15
C ALA A 16 10.22 0.24 8.50
N GLU A 17 11.05 -0.79 8.58
CA GLU A 17 12.32 -0.86 7.88
C GLU A 17 12.09 -1.34 6.45
N ILE A 18 12.73 -0.69 5.49
CA ILE A 18 12.77 -1.16 4.11
C ILE A 18 13.86 -2.22 3.99
N LEU A 19 13.45 -3.47 3.78
CA LEU A 19 14.37 -4.58 3.56
C LEU A 19 14.81 -4.68 2.10
N ARG A 20 13.96 -4.25 1.17
CA ARG A 20 14.25 -4.33 -0.27
C ARG A 20 13.40 -3.34 -1.05
N SER A 21 14.00 -2.72 -2.05
CA SER A 21 13.31 -1.89 -3.05
C SER A 21 13.81 -2.31 -4.43
N SER A 22 12.95 -2.95 -5.24
CA SER A 22 13.32 -3.47 -6.57
C SER A 22 12.35 -3.03 -7.64
N ARG A 23 12.87 -2.51 -8.76
CA ARG A 23 12.06 -2.19 -9.94
C ARG A 23 11.52 -3.48 -10.58
N VAL A 24 10.21 -3.50 -10.82
CA VAL A 24 9.49 -4.63 -11.46
C VAL A 24 8.98 -4.27 -12.86
N SER A 25 8.94 -2.98 -13.17
CA SER A 25 8.65 -2.44 -14.51
C SER A 25 9.86 -2.55 -15.44
N SER A 26 9.63 -2.59 -16.75
CA SER A 26 10.69 -2.37 -17.72
C SER A 26 11.21 -0.93 -17.64
N TYR A 27 12.43 -0.70 -18.13
CA TYR A 27 13.05 0.63 -18.15
C TYR A 27 12.35 1.62 -19.09
N GLN A 28 11.62 1.10 -20.09
CA GLN A 28 10.88 1.88 -21.09
C GLN A 28 9.51 2.36 -20.59
N MET A 29 9.05 1.87 -19.45
CA MET A 29 7.78 2.25 -18.83
C MET A 29 8.01 3.06 -17.57
N GLU A 30 6.93 3.63 -17.03
CA GLU A 30 6.94 4.30 -15.73
C GLU A 30 7.48 3.36 -14.63
N GLU A 31 8.25 3.93 -13.70
CA GLU A 31 8.91 3.15 -12.67
C GLU A 31 7.90 2.59 -11.66
N ILE A 32 7.71 1.28 -11.69
CA ILE A 32 7.02 0.51 -10.66
C ILE A 32 8.05 -0.28 -9.86
N ARG A 33 8.00 -0.14 -8.53
CA ARG A 33 8.83 -0.86 -7.56
C ARG A 33 8.00 -1.74 -6.65
N GLU A 34 8.55 -2.91 -6.34
CA GLU A 34 8.15 -3.71 -5.20
C GLU A 34 9.05 -3.34 -4.01
N ILE A 35 8.42 -2.91 -2.93
CA ILE A 35 9.11 -2.51 -1.69
C ILE A 35 8.70 -3.48 -0.60
N THR A 36 9.68 -4.18 -0.03
CA THR A 36 9.49 -5.08 1.11
C THR A 36 9.78 -4.33 2.40
N LEU A 37 8.80 -4.34 3.30
CA LEU A 37 8.81 -3.69 4.59
C LEU A 37 8.86 -4.74 5.70
N LYS A 38 9.51 -4.40 6.81
CA LYS A 38 9.51 -5.15 8.06
C LYS A 38 9.06 -4.25 9.20
N VAL A 39 8.14 -4.74 10.02
CA VAL A 39 7.67 -4.04 11.22
C VAL A 39 7.92 -4.94 12.43
N GLU A 40 8.83 -4.54 13.31
CA GLU A 40 9.22 -5.33 14.49
C GLU A 40 8.20 -5.28 15.64
N ASN A 41 7.15 -4.47 15.51
CA ASN A 41 6.12 -4.38 16.51
C ASN A 41 5.15 -5.61 16.41
N PRO A 42 5.06 -6.46 17.44
CA PRO A 42 4.22 -7.67 17.41
C PRO A 42 2.72 -7.39 17.37
N GLU A 43 2.28 -6.17 17.70
CA GLU A 43 0.89 -5.73 17.59
C GLU A 43 0.50 -5.47 16.13
N PHE A 44 1.48 -5.15 15.27
CA PHE A 44 1.22 -4.91 13.86
C PHE A 44 1.08 -6.25 13.12
N LYS A 45 -0.13 -6.56 12.66
CA LYS A 45 -0.43 -7.77 11.88
C LYS A 45 -1.25 -7.41 10.65
N CYS A 46 -0.62 -7.43 9.48
CA CYS A 46 -1.29 -7.16 8.22
C CYS A 46 -1.66 -8.43 7.43
N GLY A 47 -2.67 -8.32 6.57
CA GLY A 47 -3.22 -9.37 5.71
C GLY A 47 -3.20 -9.01 4.22
N ILE A 48 -3.30 -10.00 3.34
CA ILE A 48 -3.23 -9.79 1.88
C ILE A 48 -4.43 -9.00 1.34
N ASN A 49 -5.52 -8.89 2.11
CA ASN A 49 -6.70 -8.10 1.79
C ASN A 49 -6.73 -6.74 2.52
N GLN A 50 -5.59 -6.28 3.01
CA GLN A 50 -5.45 -5.03 3.75
C GLN A 50 -4.55 -4.04 3.01
N CYS A 51 -4.60 -2.80 3.44
CA CYS A 51 -3.67 -1.76 3.04
C CYS A 51 -3.00 -1.13 4.27
N VAL A 52 -1.88 -0.45 4.03
CA VAL A 52 -1.17 0.36 5.02
C VAL A 52 -1.15 1.80 4.54
N GLY A 53 -1.20 2.75 5.45
CA GLY A 53 -1.00 4.15 5.12
C GLY A 53 0.46 4.52 5.35
N VAL A 54 1.10 5.18 4.39
CA VAL A 54 2.44 5.78 4.55
C VAL A 54 2.26 7.23 4.98
N LEU A 55 2.92 7.63 6.06
CA LEU A 55 2.85 8.96 6.63
C LEU A 55 4.20 9.66 6.47
N ILE A 56 4.19 10.82 5.83
CA ILE A 56 5.38 11.64 5.57
C ILE A 56 5.19 12.99 6.24
N GLU A 57 6.14 13.37 7.07
CA GLU A 57 6.25 14.71 7.64
C GLU A 57 6.81 15.68 6.60
N LEU A 58 6.12 16.79 6.40
CA LEU A 58 6.51 17.87 5.51
C LEU A 58 6.88 19.12 6.33
N PRO A 59 7.68 20.04 5.75
CA PRO A 59 7.96 21.33 6.37
C PRO A 59 6.67 22.08 6.75
N GLY A 60 6.71 22.82 7.86
CA GLY A 60 5.56 23.57 8.35
C GLY A 60 4.52 22.75 9.10
N ASN A 61 4.92 21.62 9.71
CA ASN A 61 4.05 20.71 10.48
C ASN A 61 2.88 20.15 9.66
N ALA A 62 3.05 20.01 8.35
CA ALA A 62 2.08 19.36 7.48
C ALA A 62 2.39 17.86 7.38
N PHE A 63 1.36 17.04 7.25
CA PHE A 63 1.49 15.60 7.04
C PHE A 63 0.92 15.21 5.70
N HIS A 64 1.66 14.38 4.95
CA HIS A 64 1.14 13.71 3.78
C HIS A 64 0.92 12.24 4.07
N HIS A 65 -0.33 11.81 3.94
CA HIS A 65 -0.74 10.42 4.12
C HIS A 65 -1.18 9.78 2.80
N ARG A 66 -0.79 8.52 2.54
CA ARG A 66 -1.23 7.79 1.34
C ARG A 66 -1.33 6.28 1.58
N TYR A 67 -2.44 5.68 1.16
CA TYR A 67 -2.66 4.24 1.29
C TYR A 67 -1.98 3.43 0.16
N TYR A 68 -1.43 2.28 0.54
CA TYR A 68 -0.87 1.28 -0.36
C TYR A 68 -1.40 -0.11 0.00
N SER A 69 -1.90 -0.84 -0.99
CA SER A 69 -2.38 -2.21 -0.80
C SER A 69 -1.22 -3.16 -0.54
N VAL A 70 -1.42 -4.10 0.39
CA VAL A 70 -0.45 -5.16 0.64
C VAL A 70 -0.40 -6.10 -0.56
N ALA A 71 0.73 -6.14 -1.24
CA ALA A 71 0.95 -6.96 -2.41
C ALA A 71 1.40 -8.38 -2.04
N LYS A 72 2.23 -8.56 -1.01
CA LYS A 72 2.68 -9.89 -0.58
C LYS A 72 2.86 -9.93 0.94
N ILE A 73 2.74 -11.12 1.51
CA ILE A 73 3.05 -11.41 2.91
C ILE A 73 3.96 -12.64 2.93
N SER A 74 4.97 -12.63 3.80
CA SER A 74 5.82 -13.81 3.97
C SER A 74 5.02 -14.96 4.61
N SER A 75 5.06 -16.13 3.98
CA SER A 75 4.41 -17.35 4.49
C SER A 75 5.21 -18.02 5.60
N LYS A 76 6.48 -17.64 5.80
CA LYS A 76 7.34 -18.21 6.84
C LYS A 76 6.99 -17.62 8.20
N LYS A 77 6.78 -18.48 9.20
CA LYS A 77 6.42 -18.09 10.57
C LYS A 77 7.44 -17.13 11.19
N SER A 78 8.72 -17.30 10.85
CA SER A 78 9.86 -16.46 11.27
C SER A 78 9.93 -15.08 10.59
N GLU A 79 9.10 -14.81 9.59
CA GLU A 79 9.14 -13.60 8.78
C GLU A 79 7.76 -12.94 8.66
N ARG A 80 6.81 -13.27 9.55
CA ARG A 80 5.43 -12.74 9.51
C ARG A 80 5.34 -11.22 9.67
N GLU A 81 6.40 -10.61 10.16
CA GLU A 81 6.62 -9.16 10.22
C GLU A 81 6.89 -8.51 8.85
N ARG A 82 7.06 -9.31 7.79
CA ARG A 82 7.43 -8.84 6.46
C ARG A 82 6.28 -8.89 5.48
N PHE A 83 6.09 -7.77 4.78
CA PHE A 83 5.12 -7.65 3.70
C PHE A 83 5.68 -6.75 2.61
N SER A 84 5.10 -6.80 1.42
CA SER A 84 5.52 -5.96 0.29
C SER A 84 4.36 -5.12 -0.24
N ILE A 85 4.67 -3.93 -0.73
CA ILE A 85 3.76 -3.04 -1.45
C ILE A 85 4.28 -2.80 -2.87
N LEU A 86 3.38 -2.51 -3.81
CA LEU A 86 3.74 -2.04 -5.15
C LEU A 86 3.51 -0.54 -5.24
N VAL A 87 4.55 0.20 -5.64
CA VAL A 87 4.53 1.65 -5.78
C VAL A 87 4.88 1.99 -7.21
N LYS A 88 3.98 2.69 -7.89
CA LYS A 88 4.27 3.36 -9.16
C LYS A 88 4.73 4.77 -8.86
N ARG A 89 5.89 5.18 -9.39
CA ARG A 89 6.33 6.58 -9.36
C ARG A 89 5.37 7.41 -10.21
N CYS A 90 4.74 8.39 -9.60
CA CYS A 90 3.79 9.27 -10.25
C CYS A 90 4.34 10.68 -10.33
N ASN A 91 4.40 11.22 -11.54
CA ASN A 91 4.60 12.63 -11.81
C ASN A 91 3.39 13.12 -12.63
N TYR A 92 3.01 14.37 -12.45
CA TYR A 92 1.89 14.98 -13.18
C TYR A 92 2.29 16.36 -13.66
N ILE A 93 1.67 16.80 -14.75
CA ILE A 93 1.86 18.17 -15.27
C ILE A 93 0.86 19.06 -14.56
N ASP A 94 1.32 20.13 -13.93
CA ASP A 94 0.44 21.14 -13.37
C ASP A 94 -0.28 21.87 -14.51
N GLY A 95 -1.61 21.89 -14.46
CA GLY A 95 -2.43 22.44 -15.54
C GLY A 95 -2.35 23.96 -15.69
N PHE A 96 -1.80 24.66 -14.69
CA PHE A 96 -1.68 26.12 -14.69
C PHE A 96 -0.27 26.58 -15.04
N SER A 97 0.76 25.99 -14.43
CA SER A 97 2.16 26.35 -14.70
C SER A 97 2.77 25.58 -15.88
N GLY A 98 2.22 24.42 -16.24
CA GLY A 98 2.79 23.51 -17.24
C GLY A 98 4.03 22.75 -16.75
N GLU A 99 4.40 22.88 -15.47
CA GLU A 99 5.57 22.23 -14.90
C GLU A 99 5.28 20.80 -14.46
N GLU A 100 6.29 19.93 -14.54
CA GLU A 100 6.20 18.57 -14.00
C GLU A 100 6.33 18.60 -12.47
N VAL A 101 5.29 18.16 -11.79
CA VAL A 101 5.24 18.03 -10.33
C VAL A 101 5.35 16.56 -9.94
N GLN A 102 6.28 16.30 -9.01
CA GLN A 102 6.51 14.96 -8.48
C GLN A 102 5.51 14.62 -7.38
N GLY A 103 4.86 13.47 -7.49
CA GLY A 103 4.00 12.96 -6.42
C GLY A 103 4.81 12.63 -5.18
N ILE A 104 4.51 13.30 -4.06
CA ILE A 104 5.31 13.27 -2.83
C ILE A 104 5.51 11.83 -2.31
N ALA A 105 4.43 11.09 -2.03
CA ALA A 105 4.54 9.77 -1.41
C ALA A 105 5.16 8.70 -2.33
N SER A 106 4.85 8.73 -3.63
CA SER A 106 5.40 7.75 -4.58
C SER A 106 6.89 7.97 -4.82
N ASN A 107 7.32 9.23 -4.99
CA ASN A 107 8.73 9.54 -5.17
C ASN A 107 9.51 9.26 -3.87
N TYR A 108 8.97 9.69 -2.72
CA TYR A 108 9.52 9.38 -1.41
C TYR A 108 9.82 7.88 -1.26
N LEU A 109 8.86 7.00 -1.55
CA LEU A 109 9.04 5.55 -1.43
C LEU A 109 9.98 4.97 -2.49
N CYS A 110 9.87 5.41 -3.74
CA CYS A 110 10.71 4.87 -4.81
C CYS A 110 12.19 5.21 -4.65
N ASP A 111 12.51 6.30 -3.95
CA ASP A 111 13.89 6.74 -3.67
C ASP A 111 14.49 6.12 -2.40
N ARG A 112 13.68 5.45 -1.57
CA ARG A 112 14.18 4.74 -0.38
C ARG A 112 15.00 3.51 -0.74
N LYS A 113 16.02 3.26 0.10
CA LYS A 113 16.97 2.15 -0.01
C LYS A 113 16.76 1.15 1.11
N SER A 114 17.42 0.00 0.98
CA SER A 114 17.46 -0.99 2.06
C SER A 114 18.08 -0.38 3.31
N GLY A 115 17.48 -0.64 4.47
CA GLY A 115 17.87 -0.08 5.76
C GLY A 115 17.23 1.27 6.10
N ASP A 116 16.57 1.93 5.14
CA ASP A 116 15.82 3.15 5.44
C ASP A 116 14.58 2.83 6.28
N GLU A 117 14.22 3.73 7.20
CA GLU A 117 13.00 3.66 7.99
C GLU A 117 11.92 4.57 7.42
N ILE A 118 10.67 4.10 7.39
CA ILE A 118 9.48 4.88 7.06
C ILE A 118 8.44 4.78 8.17
N THR A 119 7.58 5.80 8.28
CA THR A 119 6.43 5.77 9.18
C THR A 119 5.20 5.25 8.43
N ILE A 120 4.58 4.21 8.96
CA ILE A 120 3.33 3.64 8.44
C ILE A 120 2.20 3.72 9.47
N THR A 121 0.98 3.48 9.02
CA THR A 121 -0.26 3.48 9.80
C THR A 121 -1.15 2.31 9.37
N GLY A 122 -2.07 1.90 10.23
CA GLY A 122 -2.98 0.78 10.00
C GLY A 122 -2.56 -0.50 10.72
N PRO A 123 -2.83 -1.69 10.17
CA PRO A 123 -3.41 -1.95 8.84
C PRO A 123 -4.90 -1.61 8.76
N TYR A 124 -5.39 -1.39 7.53
CA TYR A 124 -6.79 -1.08 7.24
C TYR A 124 -7.40 -2.11 6.29
N PRO A 125 -8.70 -2.44 6.41
CA PRO A 125 -9.36 -3.29 5.45
C PRO A 125 -9.44 -2.63 4.07
N LEU A 126 -9.34 -3.43 3.00
CA LEU A 126 -9.70 -2.94 1.67
C LEU A 126 -11.21 -2.65 1.60
N PRO A 127 -11.65 -1.66 0.81
CA PRO A 127 -13.07 -1.28 0.71
C PRO A 127 -13.93 -2.31 -0.06
N PHE A 128 -13.34 -3.38 -0.59
CA PHE A 128 -14.03 -4.39 -1.38
C PHE A 128 -14.73 -5.41 -0.48
N LYS A 129 -16.05 -5.51 -0.59
CA LYS A 129 -16.85 -6.53 0.08
C LYS A 129 -17.00 -7.75 -0.81
N VAL A 130 -16.81 -8.94 -0.24
CA VAL A 130 -17.13 -10.21 -0.89
C VAL A 130 -18.66 -10.39 -0.83
N PRO A 131 -19.33 -10.68 -1.96
CA PRO A 131 -20.75 -11.04 -1.95
C PRO A 131 -21.01 -12.26 -1.06
N GLY A 132 -22.14 -12.28 -0.35
CA GLY A 132 -22.51 -13.42 0.50
C GLY A 132 -22.86 -14.68 -0.29
N ASP A 133 -23.31 -14.52 -1.54
CA ASP A 133 -23.61 -15.64 -2.44
C ASP A 133 -22.31 -16.20 -3.06
N PRO A 134 -21.95 -17.48 -2.78
CA PRO A 134 -20.74 -18.10 -3.29
C PRO A 134 -20.74 -18.35 -4.81
N TYR A 135 -21.88 -18.19 -5.49
CA TYR A 135 -22.06 -18.31 -6.94
C TYR A 135 -22.16 -16.96 -7.66
N ALA A 136 -22.08 -15.84 -6.93
CA ALA A 136 -22.13 -14.52 -7.53
C ALA A 136 -20.96 -14.30 -8.51
N ASN A 137 -21.28 -13.74 -9.68
CA ASN A 137 -20.26 -13.32 -10.64
C ASN A 137 -19.59 -12.03 -10.15
N ILE A 138 -18.25 -12.00 -10.15
CA ILE A 138 -17.45 -10.83 -9.75
C ILE A 138 -16.67 -10.34 -10.97
N ILE A 139 -16.94 -9.10 -11.40
CA ILE A 139 -16.16 -8.43 -12.44
C ILE A 139 -15.10 -7.55 -11.76
N MET A 140 -13.83 -7.78 -12.10
CA MET A 140 -12.69 -7.02 -11.57
C MET A 140 -12.00 -6.29 -12.72
N ILE A 141 -11.90 -4.96 -12.63
CA ILE A 141 -11.25 -4.12 -13.65
C ILE A 141 -10.05 -3.44 -12.99
N GLY A 142 -8.84 -3.87 -13.34
CA GLY A 142 -7.59 -3.35 -12.76
C GLY A 142 -6.57 -2.96 -13.83
N LEU A 143 -5.98 -1.78 -13.67
CA LEU A 143 -4.90 -1.27 -14.51
C LEU A 143 -3.67 -1.01 -13.63
N GLY A 144 -2.48 -1.42 -14.10
CA GLY A 144 -1.22 -1.21 -13.39
C GLY A 144 -1.23 -1.81 -11.97
N THR A 145 -0.88 -1.00 -10.96
CA THR A 145 -0.89 -1.42 -9.54
C THR A 145 -2.31 -1.65 -8.99
N GLY A 146 -3.35 -1.24 -9.70
CA GLY A 146 -4.76 -1.48 -9.34
C GLY A 146 -5.16 -2.97 -9.32
N ILE A 147 -4.33 -3.86 -9.87
CA ILE A 147 -4.54 -5.32 -9.80
C ILE A 147 -4.27 -5.91 -8.40
N VAL A 148 -3.47 -5.22 -7.57
CA VAL A 148 -3.05 -5.69 -6.24
C VAL A 148 -4.23 -6.00 -5.32
N PRO A 149 -5.19 -5.09 -5.09
CA PRO A 149 -6.32 -5.38 -4.20
C PRO A 149 -7.19 -6.55 -4.69
N PHE A 150 -7.35 -6.72 -6.02
CA PHE A 150 -8.10 -7.85 -6.58
C PHE A 150 -7.42 -9.19 -6.31
N ARG A 151 -6.08 -9.23 -6.41
CA ARG A 151 -5.32 -10.42 -5.99
C ARG A 151 -5.55 -10.74 -4.50
N GLY A 152 -5.58 -9.72 -3.65
CA GLY A 152 -5.92 -9.86 -2.24
C GLY A 152 -7.33 -10.41 -2.00
N LEU A 153 -8.30 -9.88 -2.75
CA LEU A 153 -9.70 -10.31 -2.69
C LEU A 153 -9.88 -11.76 -3.14
N ILE A 154 -9.29 -12.16 -4.27
CA ILE A 154 -9.36 -13.55 -4.78
C ILE A 154 -8.78 -14.53 -3.77
N LYS A 155 -7.62 -14.20 -3.18
CA LYS A 155 -7.00 -15.04 -2.17
C LYS A 155 -7.89 -15.18 -0.93
N HIS A 156 -8.47 -14.07 -0.46
CA HIS A 156 -9.40 -14.08 0.65
C HIS A 156 -10.61 -14.99 0.38
N ILE A 157 -11.27 -14.85 -0.78
CA ILE A 157 -12.41 -15.70 -1.18
C ILE A 157 -12.03 -17.19 -1.17
N HIS A 158 -10.87 -17.52 -1.74
CA HIS A 158 -10.39 -18.91 -1.80
C HIS A 158 -10.11 -19.48 -0.41
N ASP A 159 -9.49 -18.71 0.47
CA ASP A 159 -9.15 -19.16 1.83
C ASP A 159 -10.41 -19.33 2.70
N THR A 160 -11.44 -18.49 2.52
CA THR A 160 -12.74 -18.64 3.20
C THR A 160 -13.51 -19.90 2.76
N LYS A 161 -13.37 -20.34 1.50
CA LYS A 161 -14.03 -21.57 1.00
C LYS A 161 -13.40 -22.88 1.51
N LYS A 162 -12.19 -22.84 2.10
CA LYS A 162 -11.49 -24.02 2.62
C LYS A 162 -11.67 -24.27 4.12
N SER A 163 -12.26 -23.32 4.84
CA SER A 163 -12.54 -23.41 6.28
C SER A 163 -13.95 -23.88 6.54
#